data_AF-T2J3W4-F1
#
_entry.id   AF-T2J3W4-F1
#
_cell.length_a   1.000
_cell.length_b   1.000
_cell.length_c   1.000
_cell.angle_alpha   90.00
_cell.angle_beta   90.00
_cell.angle_gamma   90.00
#
_symmetry.space_group_name_H-M   'P 1'
#
loop_
_entity.id
_entity.type
_entity.pdbx_description
1 polymer ?
#
loop_
_entity_poly.entity_id
_entity_poly.type
_entity_poly.pdbx_seq_one_letter_code
_entity_poly.pdbx_strand_id
1 'polypeptide(L)'
;MNLEELPPYFTPYRTCLETYYKTLDKNGISPLKSALDFIQNISQVNCIIVGINTAEQLQEILGTFNETERLNSDFFESFSIENELIINPSNWVI
;
A
#
# COMPACT_ATOMS: atom_id res chain seq x y z
N MET A 1 4.51 -7.30 -4.69
CA MET A 1 3.85 -8.53 -4.21
C MET A 1 3.56 -9.40 -5.42
N ASN A 2 3.85 -10.69 -5.35
CA ASN A 2 3.33 -11.62 -6.35
C ASN A 2 1.87 -11.96 -6.01
N LEU A 3 0.94 -11.69 -6.93
CA LEU A 3 -0.49 -11.99 -6.74
C LEU A 3 -0.80 -13.50 -6.72
N GLU A 4 0.16 -14.33 -7.11
CA GLU A 4 0.10 -15.79 -6.99
C GLU A 4 0.32 -16.26 -5.55
N GLU A 5 1.00 -15.46 -4.74
CA GLU A 5 1.26 -15.74 -3.32
C GLU A 5 0.14 -15.20 -2.40
N LEU A 6 -0.93 -14.67 -3.00
CA LEU A 6 -2.06 -14.10 -2.25
C LEU A 6 -2.77 -15.20 -1.45
N PRO A 7 -2.88 -15.08 -0.11
CA PRO A 7 -3.58 -16.08 0.71
C PRO A 7 -5.02 -16.29 0.23
N PRO A 8 -5.56 -17.53 0.29
CA PRO A 8 -6.90 -17.85 -0.21
C PRO A 8 -8.00 -16.96 0.36
N TYR A 9 -7.84 -16.51 1.61
CA TYR A 9 -8.72 -15.55 2.27
C TYR A 9 -8.98 -14.28 1.44
N PHE A 10 -7.96 -13.79 0.72
CA PHE A 10 -8.06 -12.58 -0.08
C PHE A 10 -8.52 -12.81 -1.52
N THR A 11 -8.84 -14.06 -1.91
CA THR A 11 -9.34 -14.40 -3.25
C THR A 11 -10.54 -13.55 -3.68
N PRO A 12 -11.55 -13.27 -2.82
CA PRO A 12 -12.67 -12.42 -3.21
C PRO A 12 -12.28 -10.99 -3.61
N TYR A 13 -11.11 -10.52 -3.16
CA TYR A 13 -10.62 -9.16 -3.39
C TYR A 13 -9.53 -9.09 -4.47
N ARG A 14 -9.19 -10.22 -5.11
CA ARG A 14 -8.14 -10.32 -6.13
C ARG A 14 -8.28 -9.27 -7.22
N THR A 15 -9.48 -9.07 -7.76
CA THR A 15 -9.72 -8.11 -8.84
C THR A 15 -9.39 -6.67 -8.42
N CYS A 16 -9.72 -6.28 -7.18
CA CYS A 16 -9.38 -4.96 -6.67
C CYS A 16 -7.87 -4.79 -6.53
N LEU A 17 -7.19 -5.78 -5.93
CA LEU A 17 -5.73 -5.77 -5.77
C LEU A 17 -5.02 -5.74 -7.14
N GLU A 18 -5.51 -6.50 -8.12
CA GLU A 18 -5.01 -6.49 -9.49
C GLU A 18 -5.14 -5.11 -10.14
N THR A 19 -6.32 -4.48 -10.03
CA THR A 19 -6.54 -3.13 -10.55
C THR A 19 -5.59 -2.12 -9.90
N TYR A 20 -5.39 -2.21 -8.59
CA TYR A 20 -4.45 -1.37 -7.85
C TYR A 20 -3.03 -1.54 -8.39
N TYR A 21 -2.49 -2.77 -8.40
CA TYR A 21 -1.11 -3.01 -8.86
C TYR A 21 -0.90 -2.68 -10.34
N LYS A 22 -1.87 -2.97 -11.22
CA LYS A 22 -1.81 -2.58 -12.64
C LYS A 22 -1.79 -1.07 -12.80
N THR A 23 -2.52 -0.34 -11.95
CA THR A 23 -2.53 1.13 -11.99
C THR A 23 -1.20 1.69 -11.51
N LEU A 24 -0.60 1.13 -10.46
CA LEU A 24 0.73 1.50 -10.01
C LEU A 24 1.78 1.30 -11.12
N ASP A 25 1.80 0.10 -11.71
CA ASP A 25 2.75 -0.28 -12.76
C ASP A 25 2.63 0.64 -13.98
N LYS A 26 1.40 0.90 -14.45
CA LYS A 26 1.13 1.81 -15.57
C LYS A 26 1.66 3.23 -15.33
N ASN A 27 1.70 3.69 -14.08
CA ASN A 27 2.16 5.02 -13.71
C ASN A 27 3.63 5.04 -13.21
N GLY A 28 4.34 3.91 -13.24
CA GLY A 28 5.71 3.82 -12.74
C GLY A 28 5.84 4.03 -11.22
N ILE A 29 4.76 3.79 -10.46
CA ILE A 29 4.72 3.99 -9.02
C ILE A 29 5.09 2.68 -8.32
N SER A 30 6.05 2.71 -7.41
CA SER A 30 6.36 1.54 -6.59
C SER A 30 5.27 1.32 -5.53
N PRO A 31 4.97 0.06 -5.15
CA PRO A 31 4.04 -0.21 -4.05
C PRO A 31 4.45 0.46 -2.73
N LEU A 32 5.75 0.57 -2.47
CA LEU A 32 6.29 1.25 -1.30
C LEU A 32 5.99 2.76 -1.34
N LYS A 33 6.20 3.42 -2.48
CA LYS A 33 5.86 4.84 -2.68
C LYS A 33 4.39 5.09 -2.42
N SER A 34 3.52 4.29 -3.04
CA SER A 34 2.07 4.40 -2.87
C SER A 34 1.64 4.26 -1.41
N ALA A 35 2.18 3.26 -0.69
CA ALA A 35 1.85 3.05 0.71
C ALA A 35 2.33 4.20 1.62
N LEU A 36 3.56 4.68 1.42
CA LEU A 36 4.10 5.80 2.21
C LEU A 36 3.36 7.11 1.90
N ASP A 37 3.08 7.39 0.64
CA ASP A 37 2.35 8.60 0.24
C ASP A 37 0.93 8.61 0.75
N PHE A 38 0.24 7.47 0.73
CA PHE A 38 -1.10 7.36 1.29
C PHE A 38 -1.10 7.82 2.76
N ILE A 39 -0.20 7.28 3.57
CA ILE A 39 -0.11 7.62 5.00
C ILE A 39 0.34 9.07 5.20
N GLN A 40 1.31 9.56 4.41
CA GLN A 40 1.81 10.94 4.47
C GLN A 40 0.77 12.00 4.07
N ASN A 41 -0.26 11.60 3.32
CA ASN A 41 -1.39 12.47 2.99
C ASN A 41 -2.45 12.55 4.10
N ILE A 42 -2.35 11.72 5.15
CA ILE A 42 -3.27 11.76 6.29
C ILE A 42 -2.76 12.76 7.33
N SER A 43 -3.36 13.96 7.34
CA SER A 43 -2.96 15.06 8.24
C SER A 43 -2.98 14.71 9.74
N GLN A 44 -3.76 13.71 10.13
CA GLN A 44 -3.93 13.23 11.49
C GLN A 44 -2.82 12.27 11.93
N VAL A 45 -1.98 11.78 11.01
CA VAL A 45 -0.88 10.87 11.32
C VAL A 45 0.36 11.69 11.66
N ASN A 46 0.84 11.58 12.91
CA ASN A 46 2.04 12.28 13.37
C ASN A 46 3.33 11.48 13.19
N CYS A 47 3.25 10.15 13.18
CA CYS A 47 4.40 9.27 13.05
C CYS A 47 4.05 8.02 12.26
N ILE A 48 5.04 7.49 11.54
CA ILE A 48 4.94 6.23 10.79
C ILE A 48 5.96 5.27 11.39
N ILE A 49 5.50 4.07 11.78
CA ILE A 49 6.37 2.99 12.27
C ILE A 49 6.47 1.96 11.16
N VAL A 50 7.69 1.62 10.76
CA VAL A 50 7.98 0.62 9.73
C VAL A 50 8.74 -0.56 10.33
N GLY A 51 8.30 -1.77 10.01
CA GLY A 51 9.04 -2.99 10.30
C GLY A 51 9.95 -3.36 9.14
N ILE A 52 11.20 -3.72 9.42
CA ILE A 52 12.21 -4.10 8.43
C ILE A 52 12.93 -5.37 8.87
N ASN A 53 13.45 -6.12 7.91
CA ASN A 53 14.29 -7.30 8.14
C ASN A 53 15.75 -7.06 7.76
N THR A 54 16.04 -6.08 6.90
CA THR A 54 17.41 -5.80 6.43
C THR A 54 17.70 -4.29 6.38
N ALA A 55 18.99 -3.95 6.33
CA ALA A 55 19.43 -2.56 6.21
C ALA A 55 19.05 -1.94 4.86
N GLU A 56 19.01 -2.73 3.80
CA GLU A 56 18.63 -2.30 2.45
C GLU A 56 17.18 -1.82 2.42
N GLN A 57 16.27 -2.54 3.09
CA GLN A 57 14.88 -2.11 3.23
C GLN A 57 14.76 -0.78 3.97
N LEU A 58 15.59 -0.55 4.99
CA LEU A 58 15.63 0.75 5.67
C LEU A 58 16.05 1.87 4.72
N GLN A 59 17.11 1.65 3.95
CA GLN A 59 17.60 2.64 2.99
C GLN A 59 16.55 2.94 1.91
N GLU A 60 15.88 1.90 1.40
CA GLU A 60 14.80 2.04 0.43
C GLU A 60 13.65 2.87 0.99
N ILE A 61 13.17 2.54 2.19
CA ILE A 61 12.10 3.29 2.87
C ILE A 61 12.50 4.74 3.09
N LEU A 62 13.72 5.01 3.60
CA LEU A 62 14.19 6.37 3.82
C LEU A 62 14.33 7.14 2.52
N GLY A 63 14.81 6.51 1.45
CA GLY A 63 14.88 7.12 0.12
C GLY A 63 13.50 7.55 -0.36
N THR A 64 12.55 6.61 -0.37
CA THR A 64 11.18 6.84 -0.82
C THR A 64 10.40 7.82 0.06
N PHE A 65 10.58 7.76 1.38
CA PHE A 65 9.92 8.67 2.32
C PHE A 65 10.35 10.14 2.14
N ASN A 66 11.61 10.37 1.78
CA ASN A 66 12.17 11.71 1.59
C ASN A 66 11.93 12.29 0.19
N GLU A 67 11.27 11.56 -0.71
CA GLU A 67 10.86 12.09 -2.01
C GLU A 67 9.87 13.25 -1.83
N THR A 68 10.04 14.31 -2.62
CA THR A 68 9.25 15.54 -2.51
C THR A 68 7.93 15.47 -3.27
N GLU A 69 7.91 14.74 -4.38
CA GLU A 69 6.71 14.51 -5.18
C GLU A 69 5.80 13.55 -4.41
N ARG A 70 4.51 13.91 -4.30
CA ARG A 70 3.51 13.10 -3.61
C ARG A 70 2.36 12.79 -4.54
N LEU A 71 1.81 11.59 -4.43
CA LEU A 71 0.54 11.24 -5.05
C LEU A 71 -0.58 12.11 -4.45
N ASN A 72 -1.46 12.60 -5.31
CA ASN A 72 -2.66 13.33 -4.90
C ASN A 72 -3.62 12.40 -4.12
N SER A 73 -4.32 12.91 -3.11
CA SER A 73 -5.41 12.21 -2.42
C SER A 73 -6.42 11.56 -3.37
N ASP A 74 -6.75 12.23 -4.48
CA ASP A 74 -7.72 11.77 -5.48
C ASP A 74 -7.29 10.45 -6.14
N PHE A 75 -5.98 10.18 -6.17
CA PHE A 75 -5.44 8.91 -6.68
C PHE A 75 -5.97 7.72 -5.85
N PHE A 76 -6.05 7.90 -4.53
CA PHE A 76 -6.38 6.82 -3.60
C PHE A 76 -7.88 6.54 -3.50
N GLU A 77 -8.74 7.53 -3.79
CA GLU A 77 -10.20 7.36 -3.73
C GLU A 77 -10.68 6.19 -4.60
N SER A 78 -10.04 5.99 -5.75
CA SER A 78 -10.37 4.91 -6.69
C SER A 78 -10.10 3.49 -6.17
N PHE A 79 -9.35 3.35 -5.08
CA PHE A 79 -9.00 2.07 -4.46
C PHE A 79 -9.66 1.84 -3.10
N SER A 80 -10.54 2.74 -2.67
CA SER A 80 -11.22 2.64 -1.37
C SER A 80 -12.13 1.41 -1.31
N ILE A 81 -12.12 0.71 -0.17
CA ILE A 81 -12.98 -0.45 0.10
C ILE A 81 -13.55 -0.30 1.51
N GLU A 82 -14.87 -0.41 1.66
CA GLU A 82 -15.56 -0.27 2.95
C GLU A 82 -15.75 -1.62 3.68
N ASN A 83 -15.40 -2.74 3.05
CA ASN A 83 -15.63 -4.07 3.60
C ASN A 83 -14.65 -4.39 4.74
N GLU A 84 -15.17 -4.41 5.98
CA GLU A 84 -14.44 -4.74 7.22
C GLU A 84 -13.65 -6.05 7.18
N LEU A 85 -14.06 -7.04 6.38
CA LEU A 85 -13.34 -8.31 6.28
C LEU A 85 -11.95 -8.14 5.65
N ILE A 86 -11.77 -7.18 4.73
CA ILE A 86 -10.44 -6.90 4.17
C ILE A 86 -9.72 -5.76 4.89
N ILE A 87 -10.41 -4.73 5.37
CA ILE A 87 -9.74 -3.57 5.97
C ILE A 87 -9.29 -3.79 7.42
N ASN A 88 -9.94 -4.70 8.17
CA ASN A 88 -9.60 -4.98 9.56
C ASN A 88 -8.75 -6.26 9.65
N PRO A 89 -7.45 -6.17 9.99
CA PRO A 89 -6.57 -7.33 10.08
C PRO A 89 -7.02 -8.39 11.09
N SER A 90 -7.82 -8.05 12.11
CA SER A 90 -8.34 -9.02 13.08
C SER A 90 -9.31 -10.03 12.45
N ASN A 91 -9.85 -9.74 11.26
CA ASN A 91 -10.72 -10.65 10.51
C ASN A 91 -9.94 -11.59 9.58
N TRP A 92 -8.64 -11.34 9.36
CA TRP A 92 -7.85 -12.07 8.37
C TRP A 92 -7.53 -13.48 8.84
N VAL A 93 -7.84 -14.47 8.00
CA VAL A 93 -7.48 -15.88 8.22
C VAL A 93 -6.31 -16.20 7.30
N ILE A 94 -5.10 -15.91 7.77
CA ILE A 94 -3.84 -16.00 7.01
C ILE A 94 -3.13 -17.32 7.31
#